data_AF-A0AB74BXF3-F1
#
_entry.id   AF-A0AB74BXF3-F1
#
_cell.length_a   1.000
_cell.length_b   1.000
_cell.length_c   1.000
_cell.angle_alpha   90.00
_cell.angle_beta   90.00
_cell.angle_gamma   90.00
#
_symmetry.space_group_name_H-M   'P 1'
#
loop_
_entity.id
_entity.type
_entity.pdbx_description
1 polymer ?
#
loop_
_entity_poly.entity_id
_entity_poly.type
_entity_poly.pdbx_seq_one_letter_code
_entity_poly.pdbx_strand_id
1 'polypeptide(L)'
;MNSLFNSALKQSSAIRRDLDTFAQSPATSSPALQGQIAASLASLSRTVDDYSALSKKELIPEKQQKAFERVNNFRSELADYRLHFDRLRKEREDAQSVTNRNELLGRRPHHTATPENPYAQSSLPQSSAFAPSSSRGGLSFGASPADYNRETHALREQSFLANTSIQLDEFLDRGRAVLADLGQQRER
;
A
#
# COMPACT_ATOMS: atom_id res chain seq x y z
N MET A 1 23.56 9.68 28.12
CA MET A 1 22.13 9.98 28.38
C MET A 1 21.58 11.17 27.61
N ASN A 2 22.08 12.39 27.83
CA ASN A 2 21.47 13.59 27.22
C ASN A 2 21.53 13.64 25.68
N SER A 3 22.57 13.07 25.07
CA SER A 3 22.69 12.98 23.61
C SER A 3 21.57 12.14 22.98
N LEU A 4 21.27 10.97 23.55
CA LEU A 4 20.17 10.11 23.09
C LEU A 4 18.81 10.77 23.26
N PHE A 5 18.59 11.44 24.39
CA PHE A 5 17.37 12.22 24.62
C PHE A 5 17.18 13.30 23.55
N ASN A 6 18.22 14.11 23.28
CA ASN A 6 18.15 15.14 22.24
C ASN A 6 17.97 14.56 20.84
N SER A 7 18.55 13.40 20.56
CA SER A 7 18.33 12.67 19.30
C SER A 7 16.87 12.24 19.16
N ALA A 8 16.30 11.60 20.19
CA ALA A 8 14.90 11.17 20.21
C ALA A 8 13.93 12.36 20.07
N LEU A 9 14.24 13.50 20.70
CA LEU A 9 13.48 14.75 20.53
C LEU A 9 13.51 15.28 19.09
N LYS A 10 14.68 15.26 18.45
CA LYS A 10 14.80 15.68 17.05
C LYS A 10 14.06 14.71 16.13
N GLN A 11 14.21 13.41 16.35
CA GLN A 11 13.53 12.35 15.59
C GLN A 11 12.00 12.46 15.71
N SER A 12 11.46 12.63 16.92
CA SER A 12 10.02 12.84 17.13
C SER A 12 9.52 14.10 16.44
N SER A 13 10.24 15.22 16.52
CA SER A 13 9.86 16.46 15.82
C SER A 13 9.86 16.31 14.30
N ALA A 14 10.78 15.54 13.75
CA ALA A 14 10.84 15.24 12.32
C ALA A 14 9.67 14.33 11.89
N ILE A 15 9.38 13.27 12.66
CA ILE A 15 8.23 12.39 12.42
C ILE A 15 6.93 13.18 12.41
N ARG A 16 6.73 14.10 13.36
CA ARG A 16 5.52 14.94 13.40
C ARG A 16 5.38 15.78 12.12
N ARG A 17 6.45 16.44 11.67
CA ARG A 17 6.41 17.20 10.41
C ARG A 17 6.12 16.34 9.19
N ASP A 18 6.73 15.16 9.11
CA ASP A 18 6.50 14.26 7.98
C ASP A 18 5.05 13.73 7.99
N LEU A 19 4.50 13.42 9.18
CA LEU A 19 3.09 13.05 9.34
C LEU A 19 2.13 14.20 8.99
N ASP A 20 2.43 15.43 9.40
CA ASP A 20 1.62 16.61 9.06
C ASP A 20 1.66 16.86 7.54
N THR A 21 2.82 16.69 6.92
CA THR A 21 2.99 16.78 5.45
C THR A 21 2.16 15.72 4.74
N PHE A 22 2.16 14.48 5.26
CA PHE A 22 1.34 13.41 4.72
C PHE A 22 -0.16 13.69 4.91
N ALA A 23 -0.57 14.20 6.06
CA ALA A 23 -1.95 14.55 6.37
C ALA A 23 -2.51 15.70 5.52
N GLN A 24 -1.68 16.67 5.13
CA GLN A 24 -2.09 17.76 4.24
C GLN A 24 -2.40 17.28 2.81
N SER A 25 -1.82 16.17 2.39
CA SER A 25 -1.95 15.68 1.02
C SER A 25 -1.99 14.15 0.96
N PRO A 26 -3.01 13.49 1.53
CA PRO A 26 -3.03 12.02 1.62
C PRO A 26 -3.06 11.36 0.25
N ALA A 27 -3.81 11.92 -0.71
CA ALA A 27 -3.99 11.35 -2.05
C ALA A 27 -2.76 11.51 -2.98
N THR A 28 -1.98 12.58 -2.80
CA THR A 28 -0.83 12.92 -3.65
C THR A 28 0.53 12.66 -2.99
N SER A 29 0.54 12.20 -1.75
CA SER A 29 1.76 11.91 -1.02
C SER A 29 2.57 10.80 -1.67
N SER A 30 3.88 11.04 -1.78
CA SER A 30 4.79 10.13 -2.46
C SER A 30 5.01 8.84 -1.66
N PRO A 31 5.17 7.69 -2.33
CA PRO A 31 5.56 6.44 -1.66
C PRO A 31 6.91 6.56 -0.92
N ALA A 32 7.79 7.45 -1.37
CA ALA A 32 9.07 7.73 -0.72
C ALA A 32 8.89 8.34 0.68
N LEU A 33 7.93 9.26 0.85
CA LEU A 33 7.61 9.86 2.15
C LEU A 33 7.12 8.79 3.15
N GLN A 34 6.33 7.82 2.68
CA GLN A 34 5.89 6.71 3.54
C GLN A 34 7.06 5.84 4.00
N GLY A 35 7.99 5.52 3.10
CA GLY A 35 9.21 4.79 3.43
C GLY A 35 10.09 5.56 4.41
N GLN A 36 10.21 6.87 4.22
CA GLN A 36 10.94 7.76 5.13
C GLN A 36 10.32 7.77 6.54
N ILE A 37 9.00 7.92 6.65
CA ILE A 37 8.28 7.88 7.95
C ILE A 37 8.45 6.52 8.63
N ALA A 38 8.33 5.41 7.88
CA ALA A 38 8.52 4.08 8.43
C ALA A 38 9.95 3.87 8.97
N ALA A 39 10.96 4.33 8.23
CA ALA A 39 12.36 4.27 8.65
C ALA A 39 12.64 5.16 9.88
N SER A 40 12.07 6.37 9.94
CA SER A 40 12.25 7.28 11.06
C SER A 40 11.55 6.77 12.33
N LEU A 41 10.37 6.15 12.22
CA LEU A 41 9.70 5.45 13.33
C LEU A 41 10.53 4.28 13.88
N ALA A 42 11.13 3.47 12.99
CA ALA A 42 12.01 2.37 13.40
C ALA A 42 13.28 2.89 14.10
N SER A 43 13.87 3.97 13.58
CA SER A 43 15.02 4.64 14.18
C SER A 43 14.70 5.21 15.57
N LEU A 44 13.54 5.87 15.73
CA LEU A 44 13.07 6.37 17.02
C LEU A 44 12.84 5.24 18.03
N SER A 45 12.26 4.11 17.59
CA SER A 45 12.09 2.94 18.46
C SER A 45 13.42 2.47 19.03
N ARG A 46 14.46 2.37 18.17
CA ARG A 46 15.79 1.95 18.59
C ARG A 46 16.45 2.94 19.54
N THR A 47 16.36 4.25 19.27
CA THR A 47 16.94 5.26 20.16
C THR A 47 16.24 5.31 21.52
N VAL A 48 14.93 5.07 21.57
CA VAL A 48 14.16 4.96 22.82
C VAL A 48 14.57 3.72 23.61
N ASP A 49 14.77 2.58 22.96
CA ASP A 49 15.22 1.35 23.62
C ASP A 49 16.66 1.48 24.14
N ASP A 50 17.55 2.12 23.38
CA ASP A 50 18.92 2.44 23.82
C ASP A 50 18.91 3.41 25.02
N TYR A 51 18.04 4.43 24.99
CA TYR A 51 17.85 5.36 26.11
C TYR A 51 17.28 4.65 27.35
N SER A 52 16.36 3.70 27.17
CA SER A 52 15.82 2.86 28.24
C SER A 52 16.90 1.98 28.86
N ALA A 53 17.75 1.33 28.05
CA ALA A 53 18.85 0.52 28.55
C ALA A 53 19.86 1.33 29.37
N LEU A 54 20.14 2.57 28.96
CA LEU A 54 20.97 3.51 29.71
C LEU A 54 20.29 3.98 31.00
N SER A 55 18.99 4.28 30.98
CA SER A 55 18.23 4.71 32.16
C SER A 55 18.26 3.69 33.31
N LYS A 56 18.27 2.39 32.99
CA LYS A 56 18.38 1.32 33.99
C LYS A 56 19.75 1.26 34.67
N LYS A 57 20.79 1.79 34.01
CA LYS A 57 22.18 1.81 34.51
C LYS A 57 22.54 3.12 35.24
N GLU A 58 21.63 4.09 35.27
CA GLU A 58 21.86 5.35 35.99
C GLU A 58 21.87 5.11 37.50
N LEU A 59 22.96 5.50 38.17
CA LEU A 59 23.12 5.34 39.63
C LEU A 59 22.34 6.39 40.44
N ILE A 60 21.99 7.52 39.83
CA ILE A 60 21.34 8.64 40.53
C ILE A 60 19.82 8.43 40.47
N PRO A 61 19.14 8.14 41.60
CA PRO A 61 17.73 7.74 41.61
C PRO A 61 16.80 8.82 41.03
N GLU A 62 17.03 10.10 41.31
CA GLU A 62 16.23 11.19 40.74
C GLU A 62 16.34 11.30 39.21
N LYS A 63 17.55 11.10 38.67
CA LYS A 63 17.78 11.15 37.21
C LYS A 63 17.22 9.91 36.53
N GLN A 64 17.30 8.76 37.19
CA GLN A 64 16.71 7.51 36.75
C GLN A 64 15.19 7.62 36.65
N GLN A 65 14.51 8.16 37.67
CA GLN A 65 13.06 8.34 37.64
C GLN A 65 12.61 9.24 36.49
N LYS A 66 13.26 10.40 36.33
CA LYS A 66 13.00 11.31 35.20
C LYS A 66 13.27 10.66 33.84
N ALA A 67 14.28 9.79 33.75
CA ALA A 67 14.56 9.06 32.52
C ALA A 67 13.47 8.04 32.19
N PHE A 68 12.94 7.32 33.19
CA PHE A 68 11.82 6.40 32.98
C PHE A 68 10.55 7.11 32.53
N GLU A 69 10.22 8.26 33.13
CA GLU A 69 9.09 9.09 32.69
C GLU A 69 9.24 9.51 31.22
N ARG A 70 10.44 9.97 30.83
CA ARG A 70 10.74 10.32 29.44
C ARG A 70 10.60 9.14 28.48
N VAL A 71 11.11 7.96 28.87
CA VAL A 71 10.97 6.73 28.07
C VAL A 71 9.49 6.38 27.89
N ASN A 72 8.69 6.46 28.95
CA ASN A 72 7.25 6.18 28.87
C ASN A 72 6.53 7.17 27.95
N ASN A 73 6.84 8.46 28.05
CA ASN A 73 6.28 9.46 27.15
C ASN A 73 6.65 9.17 25.69
N PHE A 74 7.93 8.92 25.38
CA PHE A 74 8.34 8.57 24.02
C PHE A 74 7.67 7.30 23.50
N ARG A 75 7.43 6.29 24.36
CA ARG A 75 6.72 5.07 23.95
C ARG A 75 5.25 5.34 23.64
N SER A 76 4.58 6.20 24.41
CA SER A 76 3.23 6.66 24.11
C SER A 76 3.19 7.40 22.78
N GLU A 77 4.06 8.41 22.61
CA GLU A 77 4.16 9.18 21.37
C GLU A 77 4.43 8.28 20.15
N LEU A 78 5.29 7.27 20.29
CA LEU A 78 5.60 6.33 19.21
C LEU A 78 4.37 5.49 18.83
N ALA A 79 3.60 5.02 19.81
CA ALA A 79 2.34 4.32 19.55
C ALA A 79 1.34 5.24 18.82
N ASP A 80 1.22 6.48 19.25
CA ASP A 80 0.35 7.48 18.62
C ASP A 80 0.77 7.78 17.18
N TYR A 81 2.07 7.95 16.93
CA TYR A 81 2.60 8.18 15.58
C TYR A 81 2.35 6.98 14.65
N ARG A 82 2.47 5.74 15.15
CA ARG A 82 2.15 4.53 14.37
C ARG A 82 0.67 4.50 14.00
N LEU A 83 -0.23 4.73 14.95
CA LEU A 83 -1.67 4.78 14.70
C LEU A 83 -2.03 5.89 13.71
N HIS A 84 -1.40 7.06 13.81
CA HIS A 84 -1.63 8.16 12.88
C HIS A 84 -1.15 7.82 11.47
N PHE A 85 0.04 7.23 11.35
CA PHE A 85 0.59 6.78 10.07
C PHE A 85 -0.29 5.73 9.39
N ASP A 86 -0.76 4.74 10.14
CA ASP A 86 -1.63 3.68 9.61
C ASP A 86 -2.97 4.23 9.13
N ARG A 87 -3.55 5.20 9.87
CA ARG A 87 -4.77 5.90 9.44
C ARG A 87 -4.56 6.63 8.11
N LEU A 88 -3.48 7.41 8.00
CA LEU A 88 -3.17 8.17 6.77
C LEU A 88 -2.91 7.24 5.58
N ARG A 89 -2.25 6.10 5.82
CA ARG A 89 -2.03 5.08 4.80
C ARG A 89 -3.37 4.52 4.27
N LYS A 90 -4.29 4.21 5.16
CA LYS A 90 -5.63 3.71 4.81
C LYS A 90 -6.44 4.77 4.05
N GLU A 91 -6.44 6.01 4.51
CA GLU A 91 -7.13 7.12 3.84
C GLU A 91 -6.63 7.32 2.40
N ARG A 92 -5.32 7.22 2.18
CA ARG A 92 -4.72 7.26 0.85
C ARG A 92 -5.16 6.10 -0.03
N GLU A 93 -5.17 4.88 0.51
CA GLU A 93 -5.63 3.69 -0.21
C GLU A 93 -7.11 3.83 -0.60
N ASP A 94 -7.94 4.32 0.31
CA ASP A 94 -9.35 4.61 0.07
C ASP A 94 -9.51 5.68 -1.03
N ALA A 95 -8.78 6.80 -0.96
CA ALA A 95 -8.81 7.85 -1.98
C ALA A 95 -8.38 7.34 -3.36
N GLN A 96 -7.35 6.50 -3.42
CA GLN A 96 -6.92 5.87 -4.68
C GLN A 96 -7.95 4.87 -5.20
N SER A 97 -8.58 4.10 -4.32
CA SER A 97 -9.64 3.16 -4.71
C SER A 97 -10.84 3.90 -5.31
N VAL A 98 -11.21 5.06 -4.74
CA VAL A 98 -12.29 5.93 -5.25
C VAL A 98 -11.91 6.51 -6.60
N THR A 99 -10.69 7.03 -6.76
CA THR A 99 -10.20 7.55 -8.05
C THR A 99 -10.20 6.45 -9.12
N ASN A 100 -9.64 5.28 -8.82
CA ASN A 100 -9.63 4.14 -9.74
C ASN A 100 -11.06 3.70 -10.11
N ARG A 101 -11.97 3.63 -9.12
CA ARG A 101 -13.38 3.32 -9.36
C ARG A 101 -14.04 4.37 -10.24
N ASN A 102 -13.80 5.65 -9.99
CA ASN A 102 -14.36 6.75 -10.77
C ASN A 102 -13.81 6.77 -12.21
N GLU A 103 -12.54 6.43 -12.42
CA GLU A 103 -11.97 6.27 -13.76
C GLU A 103 -12.57 5.08 -14.52
N LEU A 104 -12.80 3.96 -13.84
CA LEU A 104 -13.41 2.76 -14.43
C LEU A 104 -14.90 2.98 -14.79
N LEU A 105 -15.63 3.75 -13.99
CA LEU A 105 -17.06 4.02 -14.18
C LEU A 105 -17.34 5.27 -15.02
N GLY A 106 -16.42 6.25 -15.01
CA GLY A 106 -16.57 7.57 -15.65
C GLY A 106 -16.08 7.65 -17.10
N ARG A 107 -15.32 6.67 -17.59
CA ARG A 107 -14.90 6.56 -19.01
C ARG A 107 -16.02 6.10 -19.95
N ARG A 108 -17.24 6.58 -19.74
CA ARG A 108 -18.38 6.30 -20.63
C ARG A 108 -19.07 7.61 -21.03
N PRO A 109 -18.62 8.29 -22.10
CA PRO A 109 -19.31 9.46 -22.67
C PRO A 109 -20.69 9.14 -23.27
N HIS A 110 -21.13 7.88 -23.25
CA HIS A 110 -22.28 7.39 -24.04
C HIS A 110 -23.27 6.52 -23.26
N HIS A 111 -23.38 6.65 -21.93
CA HIS A 111 -24.22 5.74 -21.13
C HIS A 111 -25.57 6.28 -20.64
N THR A 112 -26.14 7.24 -21.35
CA THR A 112 -27.60 7.48 -21.36
C THR A 112 -28.07 7.93 -22.75
N ALA A 113 -28.17 7.00 -23.68
CA ALA A 113 -29.19 7.01 -24.73
C ALA A 113 -29.26 5.60 -25.33
N THR A 114 -30.30 4.84 -25.00
CA THR A 114 -30.81 3.79 -25.89
C THR A 114 -31.01 4.40 -27.29
N PRO A 115 -30.39 3.85 -28.35
CA PRO A 115 -31.16 2.98 -29.24
C PRO A 115 -30.30 1.86 -29.86
N GLU A 116 -30.93 0.72 -30.17
CA GLU A 116 -30.29 -0.45 -30.81
C GLU A 116 -29.17 -1.17 -30.05
N ASN A 117 -29.56 -2.27 -29.41
CA ASN A 117 -28.69 -3.40 -29.15
C ASN A 117 -28.72 -4.31 -30.40
N PRO A 118 -27.69 -4.32 -31.27
CA PRO A 118 -27.71 -5.13 -32.50
C PRO A 118 -27.63 -6.65 -32.23
N TYR A 119 -27.38 -7.04 -30.98
CA TYR A 119 -27.44 -8.43 -30.53
C TYR A 119 -28.82 -8.86 -29.98
N ALA A 120 -29.81 -7.96 -29.97
CA ALA A 120 -31.20 -8.37 -29.73
C ALA A 120 -31.79 -9.18 -30.91
N GLN A 121 -31.12 -9.19 -32.07
CA GLN A 121 -31.48 -10.01 -33.23
C GLN A 121 -30.27 -10.82 -33.69
N SER A 122 -30.09 -12.03 -33.16
CA SER A 122 -29.10 -12.97 -33.71
C SER A 122 -29.60 -14.41 -33.61
N SER A 123 -30.73 -14.68 -34.28
CA SER A 123 -31.12 -16.03 -34.71
C SER A 123 -30.70 -16.26 -36.16
N LEU A 124 -29.40 -16.17 -36.47
CA LEU A 124 -28.84 -16.57 -37.76
C LEU A 124 -27.68 -17.55 -37.54
N PRO A 125 -27.58 -18.64 -38.33
CA PRO A 125 -26.61 -19.68 -38.12
C PRO A 125 -25.27 -19.27 -38.73
N GLN A 126 -24.30 -18.90 -37.90
CA GLN A 126 -22.93 -18.68 -38.35
C GLN A 126 -22.09 -19.93 -38.01
N SER A 127 -21.88 -20.77 -39.02
CA SER A 127 -20.98 -21.91 -38.95
C SER A 127 -19.52 -21.43 -38.91
N SER A 128 -18.83 -21.68 -37.78
CA SER A 128 -17.39 -21.50 -37.64
C SER A 128 -16.72 -22.86 -37.41
N ALA A 129 -15.64 -23.14 -38.14
CA ALA A 129 -14.92 -24.41 -38.16
C ALA A 129 -14.02 -24.67 -36.91
N PHE A 130 -14.08 -23.80 -35.90
CA PHE A 130 -13.24 -23.89 -34.70
C PHE A 130 -14.01 -23.80 -33.37
N ALA A 131 -15.34 -23.96 -33.39
CA ALA A 131 -16.12 -23.99 -32.14
C ALA A 131 -16.22 -25.43 -31.57
N PRO A 132 -15.98 -25.63 -30.26
CA PRO A 132 -16.21 -26.93 -29.64
C PRO A 132 -17.72 -27.23 -29.65
N SER A 133 -18.07 -28.41 -30.13
CA SER A 133 -19.43 -28.93 -30.16
C SER A 133 -19.95 -29.14 -28.73
N SER A 134 -20.74 -28.20 -28.21
CA SER A 134 -21.61 -28.46 -27.07
C SER A 134 -22.99 -28.85 -27.60
N SER A 135 -23.22 -30.15 -27.55
CA SER A 135 -24.48 -30.81 -27.84
C SER A 135 -25.59 -30.25 -26.93
N ARG A 136 -26.71 -29.91 -27.57
CA ARG A 136 -27.95 -29.51 -26.90
C ARG A 136 -28.49 -30.70 -26.09
N GLY A 137 -28.50 -30.55 -24.78
CA GLY A 137 -29.27 -31.38 -23.85
C GLY A 137 -29.78 -30.47 -22.74
N GLY A 138 -31.07 -30.11 -22.80
CA GLY A 138 -31.71 -29.34 -21.75
C GLY A 138 -31.69 -30.07 -20.42
N LEU A 139 -31.73 -29.30 -19.33
CA LEU A 139 -32.53 -29.49 -18.11
C LEU A 139 -32.07 -28.48 -17.06
N SER A 140 -32.87 -27.42 -16.90
CA SER A 140 -33.15 -26.70 -15.65
C SER A 140 -32.19 -26.87 -14.46
N PHE A 141 -31.28 -25.91 -14.28
CA PHE A 141 -31.23 -25.07 -13.07
C PHE A 141 -30.40 -23.82 -13.43
N GLY A 142 -31.00 -22.63 -13.30
CA GLY A 142 -30.48 -21.40 -13.89
C GLY A 142 -29.04 -21.04 -13.48
N ALA A 143 -28.12 -21.07 -14.45
CA ALA A 143 -26.91 -20.28 -14.40
C ALA A 143 -27.25 -18.85 -14.83
N SER A 144 -27.61 -18.09 -13.80
CA SER A 144 -27.81 -16.64 -13.74
C SER A 144 -26.62 -15.87 -14.38
N PRO A 145 -26.72 -14.55 -14.64
CA PRO A 145 -25.59 -13.63 -14.91
C PRO A 145 -24.29 -13.80 -14.10
N ALA A 146 -24.23 -14.72 -13.15
CA ALA A 146 -23.09 -15.15 -12.35
C ALA A 146 -21.91 -15.74 -13.17
N ASP A 147 -22.14 -16.41 -14.30
CA ASP A 147 -21.02 -17.00 -15.08
C ASP A 147 -20.19 -15.93 -15.82
N TYR A 148 -20.83 -14.89 -16.34
CA TYR A 148 -20.14 -13.71 -16.89
C TYR A 148 -19.34 -12.95 -15.82
N ASN A 149 -19.84 -12.90 -14.58
CA ASN A 149 -19.11 -12.34 -13.45
C ASN A 149 -17.89 -13.21 -13.10
N ARG A 150 -18.00 -14.54 -13.16
CA ARG A 150 -16.89 -15.44 -12.84
C ARG A 150 -15.75 -15.34 -13.85
N GLU A 151 -16.04 -15.32 -15.14
CA GLU A 151 -15.02 -15.16 -16.19
C GLU A 151 -14.36 -13.78 -16.13
N THR A 152 -15.11 -12.70 -15.83
CA THR A 152 -14.52 -11.36 -15.63
C THR A 152 -13.72 -11.23 -14.34
N HIS A 153 -14.07 -11.96 -13.27
CA HIS A 153 -13.25 -12.06 -12.06
C HIS A 153 -11.94 -12.82 -12.33
N ALA A 154 -12.00 -13.93 -13.08
CA ALA A 154 -10.82 -14.68 -13.48
C ALA A 154 -9.87 -13.86 -14.39
N LEU A 155 -10.41 -13.13 -15.37
CA LEU A 155 -9.62 -12.23 -16.22
C LEU A 155 -9.01 -11.06 -15.42
N ARG A 156 -9.71 -10.55 -14.40
CA ARG A 156 -9.19 -9.52 -13.48
C ARG A 156 -8.07 -10.07 -12.60
N GLU A 157 -8.24 -11.26 -12.06
CA GLU A 157 -7.24 -11.92 -11.22
C GLU A 157 -5.99 -12.30 -12.02
N GLN A 158 -6.17 -12.82 -13.24
CA GLN A 158 -5.08 -13.12 -14.16
C GLN A 158 -4.31 -11.85 -14.57
N SER A 159 -5.03 -10.74 -14.77
CA SER A 159 -4.43 -9.44 -15.09
C SER A 159 -3.74 -8.80 -13.87
N PHE A 160 -4.29 -8.94 -12.66
CA PHE A 160 -3.65 -8.50 -11.42
C PHE A 160 -2.36 -9.29 -11.14
N LEU A 161 -2.40 -10.62 -11.32
CA LEU A 161 -1.25 -11.50 -11.17
C LEU A 161 -0.16 -11.18 -12.21
N ALA A 162 -0.53 -10.99 -13.48
CA ALA A 162 0.42 -10.58 -14.52
C ALA A 162 1.04 -9.21 -14.26
N ASN A 163 0.27 -8.23 -13.76
CA ASN A 163 0.80 -6.91 -13.43
C ASN A 163 1.69 -6.92 -12.18
N THR A 164 1.36 -7.73 -11.17
CA THR A 164 2.20 -7.87 -9.97
C THR A 164 3.48 -8.64 -10.27
N SER A 165 3.47 -9.67 -11.13
CA SER A 165 4.72 -10.34 -11.53
C SER A 165 5.66 -9.39 -12.25
N ILE A 166 5.14 -8.58 -13.19
CA ILE A 166 5.94 -7.58 -13.91
C ILE A 166 6.54 -6.54 -12.95
N GLN A 167 5.77 -6.02 -11.98
CA GLN A 167 6.28 -5.06 -10.99
C GLN A 167 7.33 -5.68 -10.06
N LEU A 168 7.15 -6.93 -9.65
CA LEU A 168 8.11 -7.65 -8.82
C LEU A 168 9.42 -7.88 -9.57
N ASP A 169 9.37 -8.33 -10.83
CA ASP A 169 10.56 -8.53 -11.66
C ASP A 169 11.30 -7.19 -11.90
N GLU A 170 10.58 -6.09 -12.08
CA GLU A 170 11.18 -4.75 -12.20
C GLU A 170 11.84 -4.28 -10.89
N PHE A 171 11.22 -4.52 -9.73
CA PHE A 171 11.85 -4.21 -8.43
C PHE A 171 13.07 -5.10 -8.15
N LEU A 172 13.03 -6.35 -8.60
CA LEU A 172 14.15 -7.27 -8.47
C LEU A 172 15.31 -6.90 -9.40
N ASP A 173 15.04 -6.55 -10.66
CA ASP A 173 16.05 -6.06 -11.62
C ASP A 173 16.67 -4.74 -11.17
N ARG A 174 15.85 -3.80 -10.67
CA ARG A 174 16.35 -2.55 -10.09
C ARG A 174 17.15 -2.79 -8.81
N GLY A 175 16.69 -3.70 -7.95
CA GLY A 175 17.42 -4.12 -6.75
C GLY A 175 18.76 -4.76 -7.11
N ARG A 176 18.81 -5.61 -8.14
CA ARG A 176 20.04 -6.25 -8.62
C ARG A 176 21.01 -5.26 -9.26
N ALA A 177 20.53 -4.36 -10.10
CA ALA A 177 21.35 -3.32 -10.72
C ALA A 177 21.97 -2.40 -9.67
N VAL A 178 21.20 -1.99 -8.65
CA VAL A 178 21.70 -1.18 -7.54
C VAL A 178 22.75 -1.95 -6.73
N LEU A 179 22.50 -3.22 -6.41
CA LEU A 179 23.47 -4.04 -5.68
C LEU A 179 24.75 -4.31 -6.48
N ALA A 180 24.67 -4.50 -7.80
CA ALA A 180 25.82 -4.69 -8.69
C ALA A 180 26.65 -3.40 -8.81
N ASP A 181 26.00 -2.24 -8.90
CA ASP A 181 26.66 -0.92 -8.91
C ASP A 181 27.33 -0.61 -7.56
N LEU A 182 26.66 -0.89 -6.43
CA LEU A 182 27.26 -0.79 -5.09
C LEU A 182 28.43 -1.78 -4.90
N GLY A 183 28.37 -2.97 -5.50
CA GLY A 183 29.48 -3.92 -5.51
C GLY A 183 30.69 -3.36 -6.26
N GLN A 184 30.47 -2.82 -7.46
CA GLN A 184 31.50 -2.22 -8.31
C GLN A 184 32.11 -0.94 -7.70
N GLN A 185 31.32 -0.13 -6.99
CA GLN A 185 31.81 1.06 -6.28
C GLN A 185 32.61 0.71 -5.03
N ARG A 186 32.33 -0.43 -4.38
CA ARG A 186 33.10 -0.92 -3.24
C ARG A 186 34.48 -1.49 -3.63
N GLU A 187 34.62 -1.99 -4.86
CA GLU A 187 35.84 -2.64 -5.33
C GLU A 187 36.81 -1.68 -6.07
N ARG A 188 36.48 -0.38 -6.10
CA ARG A 188 37.40 0.70 -6.51
C ARG A 188 37.88 1.51 -5.31
#